data_AF-A0A8D6T1A5-F1
#
_entry.id   AF-A0A8D6T1A5-F1
#
_cell.length_a   1.000
_cell.length_b   1.000
_cell.length_c   1.000
_cell.angle_alpha   90.00
_cell.angle_beta   90.00
_cell.angle_gamma   90.00
#
_symmetry.space_group_name_H-M   'P 1'
#
loop_
_entity.id
_entity.type
_entity.pdbx_description
1 polymer ?
#
loop_
_entity_poly.entity_id
_entity_poly.type
_entity_poly.pdbx_seq_one_letter_code
_entity_poly.pdbx_strand_id
1 'polypeptide(L)'
;MPRPIPLERYRNIGISAHIDAGKTTTTERILFYTGMSHKLGEVHDGAATTDWMAQEQERGITITSAAVSCFWPGMDRSFEPHRINIIDTPGHVDFTIEVERSMRVLDGAVMVYDSVGGVQPQSETVWRQANKYHVPRLAFVNKMDRPGADFFRVVQMMIDRLKANPVPIVIPIGAEEHFTGVVDLVKMRAILWDDATQGMTFSYGPVPDELLATAQQWREKMVSAAAEASDELMDKYLETGELDEAEIVAGLRQRTVRGRSRRCSAGAPLKTKACSACSMRWWS
;
A
#
# COMPACT_ATOMS: atom_id res chain seq x y z
N MET A 1 27.04 -20.58 1.96
CA MET A 1 27.03 -19.54 3.00
C MET A 1 25.66 -19.52 3.67
N PRO A 2 25.57 -19.46 5.01
CA PRO A 2 24.28 -19.24 5.67
C PRO A 2 23.70 -17.90 5.21
N ARG A 3 22.38 -17.85 4.95
CA ARG A 3 21.72 -16.61 4.54
C ARG A 3 21.83 -15.59 5.70
N PRO A 4 22.24 -14.33 5.44
CA PRO A 4 22.38 -13.32 6.50
C PRO A 4 21.03 -12.90 7.11
N ILE A 5 19.92 -13.17 6.43
CA ILE A 5 18.57 -12.89 6.89
C ILE A 5 17.74 -14.19 6.75
N PRO A 6 16.92 -14.56 7.75
CA PRO A 6 16.03 -15.71 7.68
C PRO A 6 14.94 -15.52 6.61
N LEU A 7 14.47 -16.61 6.03
CA LEU A 7 13.48 -16.60 4.94
C LEU A 7 12.16 -15.89 5.34
N GLU A 8 11.77 -16.01 6.60
CA GLU A 8 10.57 -15.37 7.16
C GLU A 8 10.62 -13.84 7.12
N ARG A 9 11.77 -13.23 6.81
CA ARG A 9 11.95 -11.77 6.64
C ARG A 9 12.16 -11.35 5.19
N TYR A 10 11.93 -12.24 4.23
CA TYR A 10 11.94 -11.91 2.80
C TYR A 10 10.54 -11.52 2.32
N ARG A 11 10.44 -10.42 1.56
CA ARG A 11 9.20 -9.96 0.95
C ARG A 11 9.44 -9.75 -0.54
N ASN A 12 8.82 -10.58 -1.37
CA ASN A 12 8.85 -10.42 -2.82
C ASN A 12 7.55 -9.75 -3.26
N ILE A 13 7.61 -8.45 -3.53
CA ILE A 13 6.42 -7.63 -3.80
C ILE A 13 6.47 -6.98 -5.18
N GLY A 14 5.35 -6.93 -5.87
CA GLY A 14 5.21 -6.16 -7.10
C GLY A 14 4.40 -4.89 -6.88
N ILE A 15 4.77 -3.80 -7.54
CA ILE A 15 3.98 -2.56 -7.54
C ILE A 15 3.26 -2.49 -8.88
N SER A 16 1.91 -2.46 -8.85
CA SER A 16 1.10 -2.51 -10.06
C SER A 16 -0.11 -1.57 -9.99
N ALA A 17 -0.52 -1.03 -11.14
CA ALA A 17 -1.46 0.08 -11.24
C ALA A 17 -1.75 0.43 -12.71
N HIS A 18 -2.78 1.24 -12.93
CA HIS A 18 -2.97 1.97 -14.18
C HIS A 18 -1.80 2.94 -14.48
N ILE A 19 -1.65 3.34 -15.74
CA ILE A 19 -0.77 4.42 -16.21
C ILE A 19 -1.00 5.68 -15.36
N ASP A 20 0.07 6.43 -15.08
CA ASP A 20 0.04 7.66 -14.29
C ASP A 20 -0.45 7.57 -12.84
N ALA A 21 -0.84 6.40 -12.31
CA ALA A 21 -1.22 6.27 -10.89
C ALA A 21 -0.03 6.47 -9.92
N GLY A 22 1.20 6.57 -10.43
CA GLY A 22 2.41 6.83 -9.64
C GLY A 22 3.11 5.58 -9.09
N LYS A 23 3.11 4.46 -9.84
CA LYS A 23 3.84 3.23 -9.48
C LYS A 23 5.33 3.48 -9.24
N THR A 24 6.00 3.99 -10.27
CA THR A 24 7.45 4.23 -10.27
C THR A 24 7.83 5.25 -9.22
N THR A 25 7.04 6.33 -9.09
CA THR A 25 7.20 7.30 -8.01
C THR A 25 7.08 6.68 -6.62
N THR A 26 6.19 5.68 -6.46
CA THR A 26 6.05 4.92 -5.20
C THR A 26 7.28 4.04 -4.96
N THR A 27 7.77 3.36 -6.00
CA THR A 27 9.01 2.56 -5.94
C THR A 27 10.20 3.39 -5.50
N GLU A 28 10.46 4.52 -6.18
CA GLU A 28 11.59 5.42 -5.86
C GLU A 28 11.51 5.96 -4.42
N ARG A 29 10.30 6.21 -3.91
CA ARG A 29 10.10 6.63 -2.51
C ARG A 29 10.43 5.54 -1.52
N ILE A 30 10.05 4.29 -1.80
CA ILE A 30 10.43 3.17 -0.94
C ILE A 30 11.97 3.06 -0.90
N LEU A 31 12.65 3.22 -2.05
CA LEU A 31 14.11 3.21 -2.11
C LEU A 31 14.73 4.38 -1.33
N PHE A 32 14.13 5.57 -1.38
CA PHE A 32 14.57 6.73 -0.60
C PHE A 32 14.41 6.50 0.91
N TYR A 33 13.23 6.07 1.38
CA TYR A 33 12.98 5.87 2.81
C TYR A 33 13.76 4.70 3.41
N THR A 34 14.13 3.70 2.60
CA THR A 34 15.03 2.61 3.02
C THR A 34 16.50 3.05 3.09
N GLY A 35 16.83 4.25 2.60
CA GLY A 35 18.19 4.78 2.52
C GLY A 35 19.01 4.21 1.36
N MET A 36 18.39 3.47 0.43
CA MET A 36 19.05 2.93 -0.76
C MET A 36 19.30 4.00 -1.83
N SER A 37 18.42 5.00 -1.92
CA SER A 37 18.63 6.17 -2.76
C SER A 37 18.80 7.41 -1.90
N HIS A 38 19.75 8.26 -2.28
CA HIS A 38 20.01 9.56 -1.62
C HIS A 38 19.29 10.73 -2.30
N LYS A 39 18.54 10.47 -3.37
CA LYS A 39 17.76 11.48 -4.10
C LYS A 39 16.36 10.95 -4.39
N LEU A 40 15.35 11.79 -4.19
CA LEU A 40 14.01 11.55 -4.74
C LEU A 40 14.08 11.86 -6.23
N GLY A 41 14.11 10.82 -7.07
CA GLY A 41 13.95 10.96 -8.51
C GLY A 41 12.47 11.09 -8.87
N GLU A 42 12.08 12.15 -9.58
CA GLU A 42 10.80 12.20 -10.27
C GLU A 42 10.95 11.63 -11.68
N VAL A 43 9.98 10.80 -12.10
CA VAL A 43 9.97 10.15 -13.42
C VAL A 43 9.95 11.19 -14.54
N HIS A 44 9.26 12.31 -14.33
CA HIS A 44 9.16 13.41 -15.29
C HIS A 44 10.47 14.16 -15.52
N ASP A 45 11.42 14.07 -14.58
CA ASP A 45 12.74 14.71 -14.68
C ASP A 45 13.81 13.75 -15.24
N GLY A 46 13.43 12.54 -15.65
CA GLY A 46 14.35 11.51 -16.15
C GLY A 46 15.31 10.97 -15.08
N ALA A 47 15.02 11.22 -13.80
CA ALA A 47 15.91 10.90 -12.67
C ALA A 47 15.51 9.62 -11.92
N ALA A 48 14.48 8.88 -12.38
CA ALA A 48 14.05 7.64 -11.76
C ALA A 48 15.10 6.53 -11.95
N THR A 49 15.44 5.84 -10.86
CA THR A 49 16.45 4.77 -10.85
C THR A 49 15.98 3.53 -11.59
N THR A 50 14.68 3.25 -11.59
CA THR A 50 14.09 2.06 -12.21
C THR A 50 13.81 2.19 -13.72
N ASP A 51 13.57 3.40 -14.23
CA ASP A 51 13.33 3.67 -15.65
C ASP A 51 14.66 4.07 -16.34
N TRP A 52 15.47 3.07 -16.69
CA TRP A 52 16.83 3.28 -17.23
C TRP A 52 16.87 3.38 -18.76
N MET A 53 15.83 2.96 -19.47
CA MET A 53 15.79 3.08 -20.93
C MET A 53 15.48 4.52 -21.35
N ALA A 54 16.20 5.03 -22.36
CA ALA A 54 15.97 6.39 -22.88
C ALA A 54 14.51 6.62 -23.33
N GLN A 55 13.84 5.58 -23.84
CA GLN A 55 12.42 5.64 -24.23
C GLN A 55 11.47 5.71 -23.03
N GLU A 56 11.82 5.10 -21.90
CA GLU A 56 11.03 5.19 -20.66
C GLU A 56 11.11 6.62 -20.11
N GLN A 57 12.32 7.19 -20.08
CA GLN A 57 12.57 8.57 -19.63
C GLN A 57 11.92 9.61 -20.55
N GLU A 58 12.03 9.43 -21.88
CA GLU A 58 11.45 10.36 -22.86
C GLU A 58 9.91 10.39 -22.80
N ARG A 59 9.28 9.24 -22.53
CA ARG A 59 7.82 9.10 -22.53
C ARG A 59 7.18 9.15 -21.14
N GLY A 60 7.98 9.12 -20.07
CA GLY A 60 7.51 9.07 -18.69
C GLY A 60 6.69 7.81 -18.36
N ILE A 61 6.99 6.67 -19.01
CA ILE A 61 6.28 5.39 -18.79
C ILE A 61 7.28 4.28 -18.49
N THR A 62 6.90 3.36 -17.60
CA THR A 62 7.65 2.11 -17.38
C THR A 62 7.29 1.08 -18.45
N ILE A 63 8.30 0.63 -19.20
CA ILE A 63 8.19 -0.33 -20.31
C ILE A 63 8.64 -1.71 -19.83
N THR A 64 9.75 -1.78 -19.10
CA THR A 64 10.33 -3.02 -18.60
C THR A 64 10.24 -3.13 -17.09
N SER A 65 10.01 -4.36 -16.61
CA SER A 65 9.95 -4.62 -15.18
C SER A 65 11.34 -4.51 -14.54
N ALA A 66 11.51 -3.63 -13.56
CA ALA A 66 12.76 -3.44 -12.82
C ALA A 66 12.69 -4.16 -11.47
N ALA A 67 13.75 -4.93 -11.13
CA ALA A 67 13.85 -5.62 -9.85
C ALA A 67 14.90 -4.95 -8.95
N VAL A 68 14.50 -4.50 -7.76
CA VAL A 68 15.38 -3.82 -6.79
C VAL A 68 15.21 -4.44 -5.40
N SER A 69 16.31 -4.61 -4.65
CA SER A 69 16.28 -5.18 -3.30
C SER A 69 16.68 -4.15 -2.25
N CYS A 70 15.79 -3.79 -1.32
CA CYS A 70 16.07 -2.89 -0.20
C CYS A 70 15.90 -3.57 1.16
N PHE A 71 16.37 -2.92 2.22
CA PHE A 71 16.19 -3.36 3.60
C PHE A 71 15.30 -2.37 4.35
N TRP A 72 14.24 -2.87 4.99
CA TRP A 72 13.32 -2.05 5.76
C TRP A 72 13.37 -2.37 7.25
N PRO A 73 13.78 -1.41 8.11
CA PRO A 73 13.79 -1.58 9.56
C PRO A 73 12.48 -1.18 10.25
N GLY A 74 11.43 -0.80 9.51
CA GLY A 74 10.28 -0.11 10.08
C GLY A 74 10.44 1.41 10.03
N MET A 75 9.33 2.15 10.05
CA MET A 75 9.37 3.62 10.04
C MET A 75 10.08 4.20 11.26
N ASP A 76 9.77 3.65 12.43
CA ASP A 76 10.36 3.99 13.72
C ASP A 76 11.64 3.19 14.00
N ARG A 77 12.10 2.41 13.00
CA ARG A 77 13.24 1.49 13.10
C ARG A 77 13.10 0.45 14.22
N SER A 78 11.86 0.17 14.66
CA SER A 78 11.57 -0.77 15.74
C SER A 78 11.66 -2.24 15.33
N PHE A 79 11.65 -2.53 14.02
CA PHE A 79 11.70 -3.89 13.51
C PHE A 79 13.12 -4.29 13.16
N GLU A 80 13.43 -5.58 13.32
CA GLU A 80 14.60 -6.12 12.66
C GLU A 80 14.49 -5.94 11.13
N PRO A 81 15.60 -5.67 10.42
CA PRO A 81 15.56 -5.43 8.99
C PRO A 81 14.92 -6.58 8.21
N HIS A 82 13.92 -6.24 7.41
CA HIS A 82 13.31 -7.11 6.42
C HIS A 82 13.93 -6.87 5.06
N ARG A 83 14.21 -7.92 4.31
CA ARG A 83 14.65 -7.79 2.91
C ARG A 83 13.43 -7.74 2.01
N ILE A 84 13.32 -6.67 1.23
CA ILE A 84 12.22 -6.46 0.31
C ILE A 84 12.79 -6.46 -1.10
N ASN A 85 12.29 -7.36 -1.94
CA ASN A 85 12.58 -7.41 -3.36
C ASN A 85 11.34 -6.87 -4.07
N ILE A 86 11.49 -5.71 -4.71
CA ILE A 86 10.44 -5.00 -5.40
C ILE A 86 10.58 -5.27 -6.89
N ILE A 87 9.48 -5.66 -7.54
CA ILE A 87 9.35 -5.66 -8.98
C ILE A 87 8.42 -4.52 -9.37
N ASP A 88 8.97 -3.48 -9.99
CA ASP A 88 8.15 -2.43 -10.58
C ASP A 88 7.56 -2.95 -11.89
N THR A 89 6.24 -2.91 -12.05
CA THR A 89 5.56 -3.51 -13.20
C THR A 89 5.01 -2.45 -14.16
N PRO A 90 5.05 -2.69 -15.48
CA PRO A 90 4.46 -1.78 -16.46
C PRO A 90 2.98 -1.52 -16.19
N GLY A 91 2.54 -0.28 -16.38
CA GLY A 91 1.14 0.12 -16.22
C GLY A 91 0.30 0.07 -17.49
N HIS A 92 0.97 0.01 -18.65
CA HIS A 92 0.33 0.10 -19.95
C HIS A 92 -0.20 -1.26 -20.40
N VAL A 93 -1.36 -1.25 -21.07
CA VAL A 93 -2.04 -2.48 -21.55
C VAL A 93 -1.20 -3.30 -22.53
N ASP A 94 -0.34 -2.62 -23.28
CA ASP A 94 0.53 -3.24 -24.28
C ASP A 94 1.61 -4.14 -23.65
N PHE A 95 1.88 -3.98 -22.35
CA PHE A 95 2.88 -4.76 -21.60
C PHE A 95 2.25 -5.75 -20.61
N THR A 96 1.00 -6.17 -20.87
CA THR A 96 0.27 -7.13 -20.03
C THR A 96 0.98 -8.48 -19.84
N ILE A 97 1.80 -8.92 -20.79
CA ILE A 97 2.62 -10.14 -20.68
C ILE A 97 3.67 -10.00 -19.56
N GLU A 98 4.28 -8.83 -19.41
CA GLU A 98 5.24 -8.59 -18.32
C GLU A 98 4.56 -8.61 -16.97
N VAL A 99 3.41 -7.95 -16.85
CA VAL A 99 2.61 -7.98 -15.61
C VAL A 99 2.23 -9.41 -15.25
N GLU A 100 1.81 -10.22 -16.22
CA GLU A 100 1.47 -11.63 -16.00
C GLU A 100 2.67 -12.46 -15.53
N ARG A 101 3.87 -12.23 -16.10
CA ARG A 101 5.11 -12.89 -15.67
C ARG A 101 5.50 -12.49 -14.25
N SER A 102 5.44 -11.19 -13.93
CA SER A 102 5.76 -10.67 -12.61
C SER A 102 4.81 -11.25 -11.55
N MET A 103 3.50 -11.28 -11.80
CA MET A 103 2.51 -11.83 -10.86
C MET A 103 2.70 -13.32 -10.53
N ARG A 104 3.44 -14.09 -11.35
CA ARG A 104 3.74 -15.51 -11.07
C ARG A 104 4.92 -15.73 -10.13
N VAL A 105 5.77 -14.73 -9.96
CA VAL A 105 7.02 -14.83 -9.18
C VAL A 105 6.89 -14.11 -7.83
N LEU A 106 5.89 -13.25 -7.70
CA LEU A 106 5.65 -12.43 -6.52
C LEU A 106 4.89 -13.18 -5.44
N ASP A 107 5.31 -12.99 -4.18
CA ASP A 107 4.61 -13.48 -2.99
C ASP A 107 3.45 -12.54 -2.59
N GLY A 108 3.45 -11.31 -3.11
CA GLY A 108 2.34 -10.38 -2.97
C GLY A 108 2.48 -9.14 -3.85
N ALA A 109 1.45 -8.28 -3.85
CA ALA A 109 1.40 -7.08 -4.68
C ALA A 109 0.86 -5.85 -3.93
N VAL A 110 1.35 -4.68 -4.31
CA VAL A 110 0.78 -3.39 -3.93
C VAL A 110 0.06 -2.83 -5.16
N MET A 111 -1.26 -2.77 -5.08
CA MET A 111 -2.13 -2.23 -6.12
C MET A 111 -2.34 -0.74 -5.90
N VAL A 112 -1.72 0.09 -6.75
CA VAL A 112 -1.83 1.54 -6.66
C VAL A 112 -3.06 2.03 -7.43
N TYR A 113 -3.82 2.93 -6.82
CA TYR A 113 -4.99 3.59 -7.38
C TYR A 113 -4.81 5.09 -7.28
N ASP A 114 -5.22 5.81 -8.31
CA ASP A 114 -5.27 7.27 -8.28
C ASP A 114 -6.50 7.74 -7.47
N SER A 115 -6.34 8.67 -6.53
CA SER A 115 -7.43 9.18 -5.69
C SER A 115 -8.54 9.90 -6.48
N VAL A 116 -8.21 10.43 -7.66
CA VAL A 116 -9.13 11.15 -8.55
C VAL A 116 -9.77 10.17 -9.53
N GLY A 117 -8.95 9.39 -10.23
CA GLY A 117 -9.40 8.44 -11.25
C GLY A 117 -10.00 7.14 -10.72
N GLY A 118 -9.65 6.75 -9.49
CA GLY A 118 -10.11 5.53 -8.81
C GLY A 118 -9.79 4.25 -9.59
N VAL A 119 -10.79 3.37 -9.69
CA VAL A 119 -10.66 2.12 -10.46
C VAL A 119 -10.93 2.35 -11.94
N GLN A 120 -9.88 2.21 -12.75
CA GLN A 120 -9.90 2.37 -14.20
C GLN A 120 -9.92 0.99 -14.91
N PRO A 121 -10.30 0.91 -16.21
CA PRO A 121 -10.41 -0.36 -16.95
C PRO A 121 -9.15 -1.24 -16.90
N GLN A 122 -7.98 -0.63 -16.87
CA GLN A 122 -6.69 -1.32 -16.80
C GLN A 122 -6.44 -1.88 -15.39
N SER A 123 -6.86 -1.16 -14.34
CA SER A 123 -6.81 -1.67 -12.97
C SER A 123 -7.62 -2.95 -12.82
N GLU A 124 -8.76 -3.07 -13.52
CA GLU A 124 -9.57 -4.31 -13.53
C GLU A 124 -8.84 -5.49 -14.20
N THR A 125 -8.03 -5.20 -15.22
CA THR A 125 -7.26 -6.22 -15.94
C THR A 125 -6.12 -6.75 -15.07
N VAL A 126 -5.36 -5.86 -14.44
CA VAL A 126 -4.32 -6.22 -13.46
C VAL A 126 -4.94 -6.96 -12.26
N TRP A 127 -6.10 -6.53 -11.78
CA TRP A 127 -6.83 -7.19 -10.69
C TRP A 127 -7.22 -8.63 -11.04
N ARG A 128 -7.67 -8.87 -12.28
CA ARG A 128 -7.99 -10.22 -12.78
C ARG A 128 -6.74 -11.09 -12.88
N GLN A 129 -5.60 -10.55 -13.31
CA GLN A 129 -4.33 -11.28 -13.35
C GLN A 129 -3.88 -11.69 -11.94
N ALA A 130 -3.92 -10.76 -10.98
CA ALA A 130 -3.60 -11.09 -9.59
C ALA A 130 -4.60 -12.11 -8.99
N ASN A 131 -5.87 -12.11 -9.41
CA ASN A 131 -6.85 -13.14 -9.01
C ASN A 131 -6.49 -14.52 -9.56
N LYS A 132 -6.06 -14.59 -10.83
CA LYS A 132 -5.67 -15.83 -11.52
C LYS A 132 -4.51 -16.53 -10.82
N TYR A 133 -3.55 -15.77 -10.29
CA TYR A 133 -2.37 -16.31 -9.61
C TYR A 133 -2.47 -16.30 -8.08
N HIS A 134 -3.64 -15.95 -7.54
CA HIS A 134 -3.88 -15.93 -6.09
C HIS A 134 -2.89 -15.06 -5.31
N VAL A 135 -2.41 -13.97 -5.93
CA VAL A 135 -1.43 -13.06 -5.32
C VAL A 135 -2.10 -12.25 -4.20
N PRO A 136 -1.63 -12.38 -2.94
CA PRO A 136 -2.01 -11.52 -1.83
C PRO A 136 -1.74 -10.06 -2.17
N ARG A 137 -2.63 -9.14 -1.78
CA ARG A 137 -2.49 -7.75 -2.23
C ARG A 137 -2.95 -6.72 -1.21
N LEU A 138 -2.26 -5.59 -1.22
CA LEU A 138 -2.64 -4.36 -0.55
C LEU A 138 -3.10 -3.33 -1.58
N ALA A 139 -4.01 -2.44 -1.19
CA ALA A 139 -4.38 -1.31 -2.01
C ALA A 139 -3.69 -0.05 -1.50
N PHE A 140 -3.36 0.82 -2.43
CA PHE A 140 -2.67 2.04 -2.11
C PHE A 140 -3.31 3.18 -2.90
N VAL A 141 -3.98 4.10 -2.21
CA VAL A 141 -4.67 5.22 -2.84
C VAL A 141 -3.71 6.41 -2.86
N ASN A 142 -3.11 6.63 -4.02
CA ASN A 142 -2.09 7.64 -4.21
C ASN A 142 -2.68 8.98 -4.66
N LYS A 143 -1.87 10.02 -4.60
CA LYS A 143 -2.19 11.40 -5.04
C LYS A 143 -3.35 12.04 -4.30
N MET A 144 -3.45 11.84 -2.99
CA MET A 144 -4.46 12.48 -2.15
C MET A 144 -4.35 14.02 -2.12
N ASP A 145 -3.26 14.57 -2.65
CA ASP A 145 -2.99 15.99 -2.82
C ASP A 145 -3.58 16.63 -4.09
N ARG A 146 -4.19 15.83 -4.97
CA ARG A 146 -4.76 16.34 -6.22
C ARG A 146 -6.18 16.88 -6.00
N PRO A 147 -6.59 17.94 -6.73
CA PRO A 147 -7.98 18.37 -6.76
C PRO A 147 -8.93 17.24 -7.15
N GLY A 148 -10.01 17.06 -6.40
CA GLY A 148 -10.97 15.96 -6.58
C GLY A 148 -10.53 14.63 -5.99
N ALA A 149 -9.51 14.60 -5.12
CA ALA A 149 -9.07 13.41 -4.40
C ALA A 149 -10.15 12.95 -3.41
N ASP A 150 -10.59 11.70 -3.54
CA ASP A 150 -11.61 11.13 -2.66
C ASP A 150 -11.28 9.65 -2.35
N PHE A 151 -10.77 9.42 -1.14
CA PHE A 151 -10.39 8.09 -0.67
C PHE A 151 -11.58 7.13 -0.60
N PHE A 152 -12.70 7.57 -0.03
CA PHE A 152 -13.86 6.71 0.19
C PHE A 152 -14.56 6.36 -1.13
N ARG A 153 -14.55 7.27 -2.11
CA ARG A 153 -14.98 6.96 -3.48
C ARG A 153 -14.12 5.85 -4.10
N VAL A 154 -12.79 5.89 -3.95
CA VAL A 154 -11.93 4.81 -4.46
C VAL A 154 -12.26 3.48 -3.79
N VAL A 155 -12.42 3.46 -2.46
CA VAL A 155 -12.85 2.27 -1.70
C VAL A 155 -14.18 1.73 -2.25
N GLN A 156 -15.16 2.60 -2.49
CA GLN A 156 -16.46 2.22 -3.05
C GLN A 156 -16.32 1.67 -4.47
N MET A 157 -15.52 2.30 -5.33
CA MET A 157 -15.25 1.80 -6.69
C MET A 157 -14.57 0.42 -6.68
N MET A 158 -13.72 0.13 -5.70
CA MET A 158 -13.13 -1.20 -5.55
C MET A 158 -14.21 -2.26 -5.24
N ILE A 159 -15.19 -1.92 -4.40
CA ILE A 159 -16.34 -2.80 -4.12
C ILE A 159 -17.17 -2.99 -5.39
N ASP A 160 -17.50 -1.91 -6.08
CA ASP A 160 -18.48 -1.95 -7.18
C ASP A 160 -17.91 -2.54 -8.46
N ARG A 161 -16.68 -2.18 -8.84
CA ARG A 161 -16.05 -2.58 -10.11
C ARG A 161 -15.21 -3.84 -9.97
N LEU A 162 -14.36 -3.91 -8.95
CA LEU A 162 -13.47 -5.06 -8.75
C LEU A 162 -14.14 -6.21 -8.00
N LYS A 163 -15.35 -5.96 -7.46
CA LYS A 163 -16.03 -6.85 -6.50
C LYS A 163 -15.08 -7.19 -5.36
N ALA A 164 -14.30 -6.22 -4.90
CA ALA A 164 -13.41 -6.36 -3.76
C ALA A 164 -14.18 -6.23 -2.43
N ASN A 165 -13.45 -6.32 -1.32
CA ASN A 165 -13.86 -6.22 0.08
C ASN A 165 -12.74 -5.44 0.79
N PRO A 166 -12.47 -4.20 0.35
CA PRO A 166 -11.41 -3.39 0.90
C PRO A 166 -11.64 -3.17 2.40
N VAL A 167 -10.57 -3.26 3.19
CA VAL A 167 -10.61 -3.00 4.62
C VAL A 167 -9.69 -1.81 4.89
N PRO A 168 -10.21 -0.58 4.97
CA PRO A 168 -9.39 0.56 5.33
C PRO A 168 -8.71 0.32 6.68
N ILE A 169 -7.37 0.45 6.70
CA ILE A 169 -6.56 0.39 7.93
C ILE A 169 -6.11 1.77 8.38
N VAL A 170 -6.25 2.75 7.50
CA VAL A 170 -6.04 4.15 7.76
C VAL A 170 -7.11 4.96 7.03
N ILE A 171 -7.36 6.19 7.48
CA ILE A 171 -8.20 7.17 6.78
C ILE A 171 -7.44 8.50 6.60
N PRO A 172 -7.69 9.27 5.54
CA PRO A 172 -6.96 10.50 5.28
C PRO A 172 -7.36 11.62 6.26
N ILE A 173 -6.41 12.49 6.61
CA ILE A 173 -6.65 13.76 7.29
C ILE A 173 -6.56 14.87 6.25
N GLY A 174 -7.72 15.46 5.95
CA GLY A 174 -7.90 16.40 4.84
C GLY A 174 -7.87 15.71 3.47
N ALA A 175 -7.98 16.53 2.42
CA ALA A 175 -7.86 16.13 1.03
C ALA A 175 -7.23 17.28 0.23
N GLU A 176 -6.72 16.98 -0.96
CA GLU A 176 -6.12 17.96 -1.86
C GLU A 176 -4.95 18.70 -1.19
N GLU A 177 -4.89 20.03 -1.34
CA GLU A 177 -3.89 20.87 -0.68
C GLU A 177 -3.91 20.76 0.86
N HIS A 178 -5.07 20.45 1.45
CA HIS A 178 -5.26 20.25 2.89
C HIS A 178 -4.94 18.84 3.39
N PHE A 179 -4.53 17.92 2.50
CA PHE A 179 -4.07 16.60 2.95
C PHE A 179 -2.75 16.73 3.74
N THR A 180 -2.82 16.39 5.02
CA THR A 180 -1.74 16.63 6.01
C THR A 180 -1.28 15.35 6.72
N GLY A 181 -2.08 14.30 6.70
CA GLY A 181 -1.83 13.13 7.52
C GLY A 181 -2.77 11.97 7.23
N VAL A 182 -2.63 10.91 8.02
CA VAL A 182 -3.60 9.81 8.06
C VAL A 182 -3.89 9.42 9.50
N VAL A 183 -5.08 8.91 9.77
CA VAL A 183 -5.40 8.27 11.06
C VAL A 183 -5.08 6.78 10.95
N ASP A 184 -4.20 6.28 11.81
CA ASP A 184 -3.98 4.85 12.04
C ASP A 184 -5.16 4.27 12.83
N LEU A 185 -5.99 3.47 12.17
CA LEU A 185 -7.18 2.88 12.80
C LEU A 185 -6.82 1.75 13.78
N VAL A 186 -5.63 1.15 13.68
CA VAL A 186 -5.17 0.10 14.61
C VAL A 186 -4.77 0.73 15.94
N LYS A 187 -4.03 1.84 15.89
CA LYS A 187 -3.60 2.58 17.09
C LYS A 187 -4.58 3.63 17.56
N MET A 188 -5.56 4.00 16.74
CA MET A 188 -6.42 5.18 16.92
C MET A 188 -5.61 6.45 17.19
N ARG A 189 -4.65 6.73 16.32
CA ARG A 189 -3.80 7.94 16.39
C ARG A 189 -3.63 8.56 15.02
N ALA A 190 -3.56 9.89 14.96
CA ALA A 190 -3.13 10.59 13.76
C ALA A 190 -1.62 10.38 13.56
N ILE A 191 -1.22 10.09 12.33
CA ILE A 191 0.16 10.11 11.85
C ILE A 191 0.29 11.39 11.03
N LEU A 192 1.11 12.30 11.53
CA LEU A 192 1.43 13.57 10.87
C LEU A 192 2.88 13.52 10.42
N TRP A 193 3.14 13.84 9.16
CA TRP A 193 4.49 13.86 8.60
C TRP A 193 5.08 15.26 8.67
N ASP A 194 6.37 15.32 8.97
CA ASP A 194 7.10 16.58 8.89
C ASP A 194 7.48 16.88 7.44
N ASP A 195 6.97 18.01 6.95
CA ASP A 195 7.27 18.51 5.61
C ASP A 195 8.76 18.83 5.43
N ALA A 196 9.45 19.25 6.50
CA ALA A 196 10.87 19.62 6.45
C ALA A 196 11.78 18.41 6.20
N THR A 197 11.38 17.21 6.63
CA THR A 197 12.16 15.98 6.44
C THR A 197 11.68 15.14 5.26
N GLN A 198 10.82 15.70 4.40
CA GLN A 198 10.20 14.98 3.30
C GLN A 198 9.49 13.69 3.75
N GLY A 199 8.93 13.69 4.98
CA GLY A 199 8.24 12.56 5.58
C GLY A 199 9.12 11.42 6.10
N MET A 200 10.43 11.65 6.26
CA MET A 200 11.33 10.72 6.97
C MET A 200 11.02 10.66 8.47
N THR A 201 10.54 11.76 9.05
CA THR A 201 10.06 11.82 10.43
C THR A 201 8.54 11.98 10.44
N PHE A 202 7.92 11.36 11.44
CA PHE A 202 6.49 11.44 11.69
C PHE A 202 6.25 11.58 13.20
N SER A 203 5.12 12.15 13.57
CA SER A 203 4.66 12.23 14.94
C SER A 203 3.29 11.59 15.07
N TYR A 204 3.03 11.01 16.25
CA TYR A 204 1.70 10.57 16.61
C TYR A 204 0.96 11.70 17.32
N GLY A 205 -0.26 11.98 16.87
CA GLY A 205 -1.18 12.93 17.50
C GLY A 205 -2.52 12.29 17.83
N PRO A 206 -3.39 13.00 18.58
CA PRO A 206 -4.79 12.59 18.72
C PRO A 206 -5.50 12.60 17.36
N VAL A 207 -6.53 11.77 17.23
CA VAL A 207 -7.41 11.81 16.06
C VAL A 207 -8.16 13.16 16.06
N PRO A 208 -8.20 13.92 14.94
CA PRO A 208 -8.98 15.16 14.88
C PRO A 208 -10.46 14.93 15.22
N ASP A 209 -11.06 15.82 15.99
CA ASP A 209 -12.44 15.68 16.48
C ASP A 209 -13.46 15.48 15.34
N GLU A 210 -13.25 16.19 14.23
CA GLU A 210 -14.06 16.08 13.00
C GLU A 210 -14.02 14.68 12.36
N LEU A 211 -12.93 13.93 12.57
CA LEU A 211 -12.75 12.59 12.02
C LEU A 211 -13.00 11.48 13.04
N LEU A 212 -13.22 11.81 14.32
CA LEU A 212 -13.30 10.81 15.39
C LEU A 212 -14.44 9.81 15.16
N ALA A 213 -15.64 10.31 14.83
CA ALA A 213 -16.80 9.45 14.55
C ALA A 213 -16.57 8.56 13.32
N THR A 214 -15.98 9.11 12.26
CA THR A 214 -15.63 8.35 11.05
C THR A 214 -14.55 7.31 11.35
N ALA A 215 -13.53 7.66 12.12
CA ALA A 215 -12.45 6.75 12.53
C ALA A 215 -13.00 5.58 13.35
N GLN A 216 -13.90 5.85 14.31
CA GLN A 216 -14.56 4.81 15.10
C GLN A 216 -15.37 3.86 14.21
N GLN A 217 -16.20 4.39 13.32
CA GLN A 217 -16.98 3.58 12.38
C GLN A 217 -16.10 2.66 11.51
N TRP A 218 -14.99 3.19 10.98
CA TRP A 218 -14.10 2.38 10.15
C TRP A 218 -13.23 1.43 10.96
N ARG A 219 -12.87 1.78 12.20
CA ARG A 219 -12.21 0.87 13.13
C ARG A 219 -13.11 -0.32 13.46
N GLU A 220 -14.38 -0.11 13.79
CA GLU A 220 -15.33 -1.20 14.05
C GLU A 220 -15.40 -2.17 12.86
N LYS A 221 -15.55 -1.64 11.64
CA LYS A 221 -15.52 -2.45 10.40
C LYS A 221 -14.21 -3.21 10.24
N MET A 222 -13.07 -2.57 10.52
CA MET A 222 -11.74 -3.17 10.43
C MET A 222 -11.55 -4.30 11.46
N VAL A 223 -11.95 -4.08 12.71
CA VAL A 223 -11.86 -5.07 13.79
C VAL A 223 -12.78 -6.25 13.53
N SER A 224 -14.03 -5.99 13.11
CA SER A 224 -14.95 -7.03 12.66
C SER A 224 -14.38 -7.85 11.51
N ALA A 225 -13.75 -7.19 10.52
CA ALA A 225 -13.05 -7.90 9.47
C ALA A 225 -11.85 -8.71 10.00
N ALA A 226 -11.07 -8.19 10.95
CA ALA A 226 -9.97 -8.94 11.54
C ALA A 226 -10.46 -10.20 12.28
N ALA A 227 -11.59 -10.09 13.00
CA ALA A 227 -12.20 -11.17 13.76
C ALA A 227 -12.61 -12.37 12.89
N GLU A 228 -13.16 -12.12 11.70
CA GLU A 228 -13.51 -13.14 10.69
C GLU A 228 -12.31 -13.96 10.16
N ALA A 229 -11.08 -13.68 10.58
CA ALA A 229 -9.92 -14.44 10.15
C ALA A 229 -9.88 -15.87 10.72
N SER A 230 -10.37 -16.08 11.94
CA SER A 230 -10.47 -17.39 12.59
C SER A 230 -11.61 -17.45 13.61
N ASP A 231 -12.05 -18.66 13.95
CA ASP A 231 -13.14 -18.87 14.90
C ASP A 231 -12.75 -18.32 16.29
N GLU A 232 -11.48 -18.44 16.69
CA GLU A 232 -11.00 -17.94 17.98
C GLU A 232 -11.07 -16.40 18.09
N LEU A 233 -10.71 -15.69 17.02
CA LEU A 233 -10.80 -14.22 16.99
C LEU A 233 -12.25 -13.75 16.90
N MET A 234 -13.10 -14.50 16.21
CA MET A 234 -14.54 -14.21 16.13
C MET A 234 -15.21 -14.37 17.50
N ASP A 235 -14.98 -15.48 18.19
CA ASP A 235 -15.55 -15.76 19.50
C ASP A 235 -15.14 -14.68 20.51
N LYS A 236 -13.84 -14.34 20.54
CA LYS A 236 -13.34 -13.25 21.40
C LYS A 236 -14.01 -11.91 21.11
N TYR A 237 -14.17 -11.56 19.83
CA TYR A 237 -14.80 -10.31 19.43
C TYR A 237 -16.29 -10.28 19.80
N LEU A 238 -17.01 -11.41 19.69
CA LEU A 238 -18.41 -11.50 20.09
C LEU A 238 -18.61 -11.43 21.62
N GLU A 239 -17.66 -11.97 22.39
CA GLU A 239 -17.71 -11.94 23.86
C GLU A 239 -17.31 -10.58 24.45
N THR A 240 -16.22 -10.00 23.94
CA THR A 240 -15.59 -8.82 24.55
C THR A 240 -15.83 -7.52 23.79
N GLY A 241 -16.22 -7.60 22.51
CA GLY A 241 -16.35 -6.44 21.63
C GLY A 241 -15.03 -5.85 21.13
N GLU A 242 -13.87 -6.37 21.58
CA GLU A 242 -12.56 -5.78 21.29
C GLU A 242 -11.50 -6.83 20.92
N LEU A 243 -10.54 -6.41 20.09
CA LEU A 243 -9.31 -7.14 19.79
C LEU A 243 -8.12 -6.22 20.04
N ASP A 244 -7.02 -6.77 20.54
CA ASP A 244 -5.80 -5.99 20.73
C ASP A 244 -5.08 -5.68 19.41
N GLU A 245 -4.08 -4.80 19.43
CA GLU A 245 -3.35 -4.42 18.21
C GLU A 245 -2.70 -5.62 17.50
N ALA A 246 -2.16 -6.58 18.25
CA ALA A 246 -1.47 -7.74 17.68
C ALA A 246 -2.45 -8.72 17.03
N GLU A 247 -3.61 -8.92 17.66
CA GLU A 247 -4.71 -9.73 17.16
C GLU A 247 -5.34 -9.14 15.91
N ILE A 248 -5.61 -7.83 15.91
CA ILE A 248 -6.06 -7.11 14.71
C ILE A 248 -5.05 -7.31 13.58
N VAL A 249 -3.75 -7.16 13.90
CA VAL A 249 -2.70 -7.28 12.91
C VAL A 249 -2.63 -8.69 12.32
N ALA A 250 -2.65 -9.70 13.19
CA ALA A 250 -2.61 -11.10 12.81
C ALA A 250 -3.84 -11.50 11.98
N GLY A 251 -5.04 -11.09 12.39
CA GLY A 251 -6.30 -11.38 11.69
C GLY A 251 -6.33 -10.79 10.27
N LEU A 252 -5.97 -9.51 10.13
CA LEU A 252 -5.90 -8.86 8.81
C LEU A 252 -4.81 -9.47 7.92
N ARG A 253 -3.64 -9.82 8.48
CA ARG A 253 -2.59 -10.51 7.74
C ARG A 253 -3.05 -11.88 7.26
N GLN A 254 -3.68 -12.67 8.14
CA GLN A 254 -4.23 -13.98 7.81
C GLN A 254 -5.25 -13.89 6.68
N ARG A 255 -6.13 -12.88 6.69
CA ARG A 255 -7.08 -12.62 5.59
C ARG A 255 -6.40 -12.24 4.29
N THR A 256 -5.37 -11.39 4.37
CA THR A 256 -4.60 -10.94 3.20
C THR A 256 -3.90 -12.11 2.52
N VAL A 257 -3.27 -13.00 3.30
CA VAL A 257 -2.49 -14.14 2.79
C VAL A 257 -3.37 -15.31 2.37
N ARG A 258 -4.41 -15.69 3.15
CA ARG A 258 -5.22 -16.90 2.88
C ARG A 258 -6.05 -16.82 1.60
N GLY A 259 -6.19 -15.64 0.98
CA GLY A 259 -6.87 -15.47 -0.31
C GLY A 259 -8.35 -15.92 -0.36
N ARG A 260 -8.94 -16.34 0.77
CA ARG A 260 -10.33 -16.83 0.85
C ARG A 260 -11.36 -15.72 0.71
N SER A 261 -10.97 -14.47 0.97
CA SER A 261 -11.71 -13.30 0.53
C SER A 261 -10.88 -12.61 -0.55
N ARG A 262 -11.11 -12.98 -1.82
CA ARG A 262 -10.43 -12.55 -3.08
C ARG A 262 -10.56 -11.04 -3.38
N ARG A 263 -10.53 -10.24 -2.32
CA ARG A 263 -11.33 -9.04 -2.16
C ARG A 263 -10.70 -8.12 -1.09
N CYS A 264 -9.99 -8.64 -0.11
CA CYS A 264 -9.37 -7.80 0.92
C CYS A 264 -8.16 -7.04 0.39
N SER A 265 -8.22 -5.72 0.52
CA SER A 265 -7.11 -4.82 0.30
C SER A 265 -7.08 -3.85 1.48
N ALA A 266 -5.98 -3.87 2.24
CA ALA A 266 -5.74 -2.80 3.20
C ALA A 266 -5.32 -1.56 2.42
N GLY A 267 -6.06 -0.46 2.57
CA GLY A 267 -5.87 0.80 1.85
C GLY A 267 -5.15 1.82 2.70
N ALA A 268 -4.14 2.50 2.16
CA ALA A 268 -3.70 3.78 2.72
C ALA A 268 -3.73 4.92 1.69
N PRO A 269 -4.20 6.12 2.10
CA PRO A 269 -4.06 7.34 1.34
C PRO A 269 -2.62 7.87 1.38
N LEU A 270 -2.13 8.46 0.28
CA LEU A 270 -0.83 9.13 0.25
C LEU A 270 -0.83 10.48 -0.48
N LYS A 271 -0.12 11.46 0.10
CA LYS A 271 0.59 12.53 -0.62
C LYS A 271 1.88 11.94 -1.19
N THR A 272 2.49 12.58 -2.15
CA THR A 272 3.92 12.45 -2.51
C THR A 272 4.88 12.74 -1.32
N LYS A 273 4.64 12.31 -0.08
CA LYS A 273 5.52 12.45 1.10
C LYS A 273 5.35 11.38 2.18
N ALA A 274 4.38 10.45 2.04
CA ALA A 274 3.93 9.63 3.17
C ALA A 274 4.13 8.10 3.01
N CYS A 275 5.01 7.66 2.09
CA CYS A 275 5.22 6.24 1.74
C CYS A 275 5.74 5.38 2.90
N SER A 276 6.11 6.00 4.02
CA SER A 276 6.58 5.34 5.23
C SER A 276 5.45 4.56 5.94
N ALA A 277 4.22 5.09 6.02
CA ALA A 277 3.17 4.47 6.87
C ALA A 277 2.41 3.33 6.23
N CYS A 278 2.21 3.38 4.91
CA CYS A 278 1.59 2.29 4.22
C CYS A 278 2.63 1.21 3.92
N SER A 279 2.26 -0.04 4.16
CA SER A 279 2.82 -1.20 3.48
C SER A 279 3.98 -1.96 4.12
N MET A 280 4.44 -1.77 5.36
CA MET A 280 5.54 -2.66 5.86
C MET A 280 5.40 -3.22 7.27
N ARG A 281 4.59 -2.62 8.14
CA ARG A 281 4.18 -3.22 9.43
C ARG A 281 3.39 -4.53 9.27
N TRP A 282 2.84 -4.74 8.07
CA TRP A 282 1.95 -5.84 7.72
C TRP A 282 2.65 -6.96 6.97
N TRP A 283 3.82 -6.63 6.41
CA TRP A 283 4.69 -7.62 5.82
C TRP A 283 5.58 -8.19 6.90
N SER A 284 6.08 -7.41 7.86
CA SER A 284 6.62 -7.98 9.12
C SER A 284 5.63 -8.92 9.79
#